data_AF-A0A9E3TFD6-F1
#
_entry.id   AF-A0A9E3TFD6-F1
#
_cell.length_a   1.000
_cell.length_b   1.000
_cell.length_c   1.000
_cell.angle_alpha   90.00
_cell.angle_beta   90.00
_cell.angle_gamma   90.00
#
_symmetry.space_group_name_H-M   'P 1'
#
loop_
_entity.id
_entity.type
_entity.pdbx_description
1 polymer ?
#
loop_
_entity_poly.entity_id
_entity_poly.type
_entity_poly.pdbx_seq_one_letter_code
_entity_poly.pdbx_strand_id
1 'polypeptide(L)' 'MNRTNIDAILRDLDPGELPDVLSLLAAMETAEWVTPREAEEWRAQIGAWGILHEDRRLWMDRPEA' A
#
# COMPACT_ATOMS: atom_id res chain seq x y z
N MET A 1 4.01 19.62 -11.11
CA MET A 1 4.49 18.57 -10.19
C MET A 1 3.62 17.35 -10.44
N ASN A 2 4.14 16.31 -11.10
CA ASN A 2 3.36 15.10 -11.38
C ASN A 2 2.97 14.48 -10.03
N ARG A 3 1.66 14.40 -9.76
CA ARG A 3 1.15 13.67 -8.60
C ARG A 3 1.46 12.20 -8.84
N THR A 4 2.49 11.68 -8.18
CA THR A 4 2.72 10.24 -8.13
C THR A 4 1.44 9.62 -7.57
N ASN A 5 0.76 8.84 -8.40
CA ASN A 5 -0.53 8.25 -8.05
C ASN A 5 -0.23 6.96 -7.28
N ILE A 6 -0.41 6.97 -5.96
CA ILE A 6 -0.18 5.80 -5.09
C ILE A 6 -0.97 4.58 -5.57
N ASP A 7 -2.13 4.79 -6.21
CA ASP A 7 -2.95 3.74 -6.82
C ASP A 7 -2.18 2.94 -7.90
N ALA A 8 -1.31 3.62 -8.66
CA ALA A 8 -0.46 2.95 -9.66
C ALA A 8 0.65 2.13 -8.98
N ILE A 9 1.22 2.64 -7.89
CA ILE A 9 2.23 1.91 -7.09
C ILE A 9 1.60 0.67 -6.47
N LEU A 10 0.41 0.81 -5.86
CA LEU A 10 -0.31 -0.29 -5.21
C LEU A 10 -0.74 -1.38 -6.19
N ARG A 11 -1.06 -1.03 -7.44
CA ARG A 11 -1.51 -2.00 -8.44
C ARG A 11 -0.40 -2.96 -8.89
N ASP A 12 0.84 -2.49 -8.92
CA ASP A 12 2.01 -3.27 -9.30
C ASP A 12 2.75 -3.88 -8.10
N LEU A 13 2.32 -3.57 -6.87
CA LEU A 13 2.97 -4.02 -5.65
C LEU A 13 2.67 -5.50 -5.38
N ASP A 14 3.68 -6.27 -4.98
CA ASP A 14 3.43 -7.58 -4.38
C ASP A 14 2.97 -7.43 -2.90
N PRO A 15 2.02 -8.24 -2.40
CA PRO A 15 1.62 -8.20 -1.00
C PRO A 15 2.76 -8.36 0.01
N GLY A 16 3.84 -9.07 -0.37
CA GLY A 16 5.03 -9.20 0.45
C GLY A 16 5.83 -7.90 0.63
N GLU A 17 5.65 -6.91 -0.25
CA GLU A 17 6.39 -5.63 -0.25
C GLU A 17 5.65 -4.52 0.51
N LEU A 18 4.45 -4.81 1.06
CA LEU A 18 3.67 -3.85 1.85
C LEU A 18 4.44 -3.20 3.02
N PRO A 19 5.25 -3.94 3.81
CA PRO A 19 6.05 -3.34 4.87
C PRO A 19 7.08 -2.34 4.35
N ASP A 20 7.65 -2.59 3.17
CA ASP A 20 8.65 -1.72 2.55
C ASP A 20 8.00 -0.43 2.05
N VAL A 21 6.79 -0.48 1.51
CA VAL A 21 6.03 0.71 1.09
C VAL A 21 5.64 1.58 2.29
N LEU A 22 5.19 0.98 3.39
CA LEU A 22 4.91 1.73 4.62
C LEU A 22 6.17 2.40 5.18
N SER A 23 7.31 1.72 5.10
CA SER A 23 8.61 2.26 5.51
C SER A 23 9.05 3.41 4.60
N LEU A 24 8.85 3.29 3.28
CA LEU A 24 9.11 4.36 2.32
C LEU A 24 8.23 5.58 2.59
N LEU A 25 6.94 5.38 2.86
CA LEU A 25 6.03 6.49 3.18
C LEU A 25 6.46 7.25 4.43
N ALA A 26 6.89 6.54 5.49
CA ALA A 26 7.40 7.16 6.70
C ALA A 26 8.70 7.95 6.45
N ALA A 27 9.58 7.46 5.58
CA ALA A 27 10.78 8.18 5.16
C ALA A 27 10.42 9.46 4.38
N MET A 28 9.41 9.40 3.51
CA MET A 28 8.92 10.55 2.75
C MET A 28 8.29 11.63 3.63
N GLU A 29 7.56 11.25 4.68
CA GLU A 29 7.07 12.21 5.69
C GLU A 29 8.22 12.87 6.44
N THR A 30 9.21 12.08 6.85
CA THR A 30 10.40 12.59 7.57
C THR A 30 11.19 13.57 6.70
N ALA A 31 11.23 13.34 5.39
CA ALA A 31 11.86 14.21 4.41
C ALA A 31 10.98 15.39 3.97
N GLU A 32 9.77 15.53 4.51
CA GLU A 32 8.78 16.56 4.15
C GLU A 32 8.39 16.54 2.66
N TRP A 33 8.54 15.39 1.98
CA TRP A 33 8.18 15.21 0.57
C TRP A 33 6.67 15.03 0.37
N VAL A 34 5.98 14.63 1.43
CA VAL A 34 4.52 14.48 1.50
C VAL A 34 4.01 15.22 2.72
N THR A 35 2.84 15.84 2.58
CA THR A 35 2.18 16.44 3.73
C THR A 35 1.64 15.35 4.67
N PRO A 36 1.47 15.63 5.98
CA PRO A 36 0.90 14.66 6.91
C PRO A 36 -0.48 14.13 6.45
N ARG A 37 -1.28 15.00 5.83
CA ARG A 37 -2.59 14.63 5.29
C ARG A 37 -2.48 13.66 4.11
N GLU A 38 -1.56 13.91 3.18
CA GLU A 38 -1.33 13.00 2.05
C GLU A 38 -0.80 11.65 2.53
N ALA A 39 0.10 11.65 3.51
CA ALA A 39 0.62 10.42 4.09
C ALA A 39 -0.45 9.61 4.83
N GLU A 40 -1.39 10.27 5.51
CA GLU A 40 -2.55 9.61 6.12
C GLU A 40 -3.47 8.99 5.05
N GLU A 41 -3.78 9.73 3.98
CA GLU A 41 -4.56 9.22 2.84
C GLU A 41 -3.87 8.01 2.19
N TRP A 42 -2.55 8.03 2.07
CA TRP A 42 -1.78 6.95 1.46
C TRP A 42 -1.69 5.72 2.37
N ARG A 43 -1.50 5.91 3.68
CA ARG A 43 -1.57 4.81 4.67
C ARG A 43 -2.92 4.11 4.63
N ALA A 44 -4.02 4.85 4.54
CA ALA A 44 -5.36 4.28 4.47
C ALA A 44 -5.54 3.43 3.20
N GLN A 45 -5.02 3.90 2.05
CA GLN A 45 -5.06 3.17 0.78
C GLN A 45 -4.19 1.90 0.80
N ILE A 46 -2.96 1.99 1.32
CA ILE A 46 -2.06 0.84 1.50
C ILE A 46 -2.71 -0.21 2.42
N GLY A 47 -3.29 0.23 3.54
CA GLY A 47 -3.98 -0.66 4.47
C GLY A 47 -5.21 -1.35 3.86
N ALA A 48 -6.04 -0.61 3.12
CA ALA A 48 -7.20 -1.17 2.43
C ALA A 48 -6.79 -2.19 1.35
N TRP A 49 -5.70 -1.94 0.62
CA TRP A 49 -5.17 -2.87 -0.37
C TRP A 49 -4.60 -4.14 0.29
N GLY A 50 -3.88 -3.99 1.40
CA GLY A 50 -3.39 -5.12 2.19
C GLY A 50 -4.51 -6.04 2.68
N ILE A 51 -5.60 -5.47 3.20
CA ILE A 51 -6.80 -6.24 3.59
C ILE A 51 -7.41 -6.97 2.40
N LEU A 52 -7.60 -6.29 1.25
CA LEU A 52 -8.17 -6.91 0.04
C LEU A 52 -7.32 -8.09 -0.46
N HIS A 53 -6.00 -7.97 -0.41
CA HIS A 53 -5.07 -9.01 -0.87
C HIS A 53 -4.87 -10.15 0.12
N GLU A 54 -4.88 -9.88 1.43
CA GLU A 54 -4.85 -10.93 2.46
C GLU A 54 -6.14 -11.76 2.40
N ASP A 55 -7.30 -11.11 2.28
CA ASP A 55 -8.57 -11.80 2.05
C ASP A 55 -8.50 -12.60 0.74
N ARG A 56 -8.00 -12.04 -0.36
CA ARG A 56 -7.83 -12.79 -1.63
C ARG A 56 -6.93 -14.02 -1.50
N ARG A 57 -5.84 -13.94 -0.74
CA ARG A 57 -4.92 -15.06 -0.50
C ARG A 57 -5.60 -16.16 0.32
N LEU A 58 -6.39 -15.79 1.33
CA LEU A 58 -7.23 -16.72 2.09
C LEU A 58 -8.31 -17.42 1.25
N TRP A 59 -8.75 -16.80 0.15
CA TRP A 59 -9.76 -17.39 -0.75
C TRP A 59 -9.17 -18.27 -1.87
N MET A 60 -7.93 -18.03 -2.31
CA MET A 60 -7.25 -18.88 -3.30
C MET A 60 -6.68 -20.17 -2.70
N ASP A 61 -6.53 -20.26 -1.38
CA ASP A 61 -6.12 -21.47 -0.63
C ASP A 61 -7.31 -22.41 -0.30
N ARG A 62 -8.46 -22.29 -0.99
CA ARG A 62 -9.45 -23.38 -0.93
C ARG A 62 -8.89 -24.57 -1.71
N PRO A 63 -8.69 -25.74 -1.08
CA PRO A 63 -8.48 -26.95 -1.86
C PRO A 63 -9.74 -27.17 -2.70
N GLU A 64 -9.60 -27.17 -4.03
CA GLU A 64 -10.62 -27.77 -4.89
C GLU A 64 -10.82 -29.20 -4.38
N ALA A 65 -11.96 -29.44 -3.73
CA ALA A 65 -12.38 -30.72 -3.18
C ALA A 65 -13.22 -31.49 -4.20
#